data_AF-A0A6G4MWR6-F1
#
_entry.id   AF-A0A6G4MWR6-F1
#
_cell.length_a   1.000
_cell.length_b   1.000
_cell.length_c   1.000
_cell.angle_alpha   90.00
_cell.angle_beta   90.00
_cell.angle_gamma   90.00
#
_symmetry.space_group_name_H-M   'P 1'
#
loop_
_entity.id
_entity.type
_entity.pdbx_description
1 polymer ?
#
loop_
_entity_poly.entity_id
_entity_poly.type
_entity_poly.pdbx_seq_one_letter_code
_entity_poly.pdbx_strand_id
1 'polypeptide(L)'
;MTNFQFLVKESKKSLTEISHETGISYSTLGNYNQGTRTPKKENAKILADYFGVSVPYLLGLDDNPNLIDPGAPKEILNKKEELNQLMETIVKTKALDGYLQFLCYKDYSSESVSRLTQLIYDCLDKERSNFNYENA
;
A
#
# COMPACT_ATOMS: atom_id res chain seq x y z
N MET A 1 -17.40 14.30 -5.91
CA MET A 1 -17.15 12.94 -6.43
C MET A 1 -17.07 12.03 -5.22
N THR A 2 -17.79 10.91 -5.19
CA THR A 2 -17.71 9.94 -4.07
C THR A 2 -16.49 9.03 -4.25
N ASN A 3 -15.98 8.44 -3.17
CA ASN A 3 -14.88 7.47 -3.25
C ASN A 3 -15.28 6.25 -4.08
N PHE A 4 -16.52 5.78 -3.97
CA PHE A 4 -17.06 4.76 -4.86
C PHE A 4 -16.99 5.18 -6.34
N GLN A 5 -17.39 6.40 -6.69
CA GLN A 5 -17.31 6.90 -8.07
C GLN A 5 -15.87 6.98 -8.59
N PHE A 6 -14.92 7.32 -7.71
CA PHE A 6 -13.50 7.30 -8.04
C PHE A 6 -13.00 5.87 -8.31
N LEU A 7 -13.31 4.91 -7.42
CA LEU A 7 -12.91 3.51 -7.54
C LEU A 7 -13.47 2.84 -8.80
N VAL A 8 -14.72 3.15 -9.19
CA VAL A 8 -15.30 2.68 -10.46
C VAL A 8 -14.46 3.16 -11.66
N LYS A 9 -14.03 4.43 -11.66
CA LYS A 9 -13.20 4.98 -12.74
C LYS A 9 -11.82 4.32 -12.80
N GLU A 10 -11.16 4.17 -11.65
CA GLU A 10 -9.84 3.54 -11.56
C GLU A 10 -9.87 2.06 -11.96
N SER A 11 -10.96 1.35 -11.64
CA SER A 11 -11.12 -0.07 -12.01
C SER A 11 -11.22 -0.31 -13.52
N LYS A 12 -11.48 0.73 -14.32
CA LYS A 12 -11.75 0.66 -15.77
C LYS A 12 -12.91 -0.27 -16.15
N LYS A 13 -13.78 -0.62 -15.19
CA LYS A 13 -14.98 -1.43 -15.40
C LYS A 13 -16.24 -0.58 -15.41
N SER A 14 -17.22 -1.02 -16.20
CA SER A 14 -18.56 -0.45 -16.18
C SER A 14 -19.34 -0.90 -14.95
N LEU A 15 -20.35 -0.13 -14.55
CA LEU A 15 -21.26 -0.52 -13.47
C LEU A 15 -21.99 -1.84 -13.78
N THR A 16 -22.17 -2.20 -15.05
CA THR A 16 -22.76 -3.47 -15.47
C THR A 16 -21.84 -4.64 -15.15
N GLU A 17 -20.55 -4.52 -15.44
CA GLU A 17 -19.55 -5.55 -15.09
C GLU A 17 -19.43 -5.71 -13.57
N ILE A 18 -19.33 -4.58 -12.85
CA ILE A 18 -19.27 -4.60 -11.38
C ILE A 18 -20.56 -5.22 -10.80
N SER A 19 -21.72 -4.95 -11.40
CA SER A 19 -22.99 -5.56 -10.98
C SER A 19 -22.96 -7.08 -11.12
N HIS A 20 -22.45 -7.58 -12.25
CA HIS A 20 -22.33 -9.02 -12.50
C HIS A 20 -21.34 -9.68 -11.54
N GLU A 21 -20.20 -9.05 -11.28
CA GLU A 21 -19.12 -9.62 -10.45
C GLU A 21 -19.42 -9.55 -8.95
N THR A 22 -20.10 -8.50 -8.47
CA THR A 22 -20.42 -8.31 -7.05
C THR A 22 -21.78 -8.87 -6.65
N GLY A 23 -22.65 -9.17 -7.63
CA GLY A 23 -24.05 -9.55 -7.40
C GLY A 23 -24.95 -8.39 -6.93
N ILE A 24 -24.43 -7.17 -6.82
CA ILE A 24 -25.21 -6.00 -6.44
C ILE A 24 -25.91 -5.46 -7.69
N SER A 25 -27.23 -5.26 -7.63
CA SER A 25 -28.00 -4.75 -8.79
C SER A 25 -27.44 -3.43 -9.34
N TYR A 26 -27.44 -3.31 -10.67
CA TYR A 26 -26.99 -2.11 -11.39
C TYR A 26 -27.65 -0.83 -10.87
N SER A 27 -28.96 -0.85 -10.61
CA SER A 27 -29.69 0.31 -10.07
C SER A 27 -29.18 0.74 -8.69
N THR A 28 -28.79 -0.24 -7.86
CA THR A 28 -28.21 0.03 -6.54
C THR A 28 -26.83 0.66 -6.68
N LEU A 29 -25.97 0.11 -7.53
CA LEU A 29 -24.65 0.69 -7.82
C LEU A 29 -24.74 2.09 -8.43
N GLY A 30 -25.72 2.32 -9.31
CA GLY A 30 -26.00 3.64 -9.89
C GLY A 30 -26.32 4.69 -8.82
N ASN A 31 -27.13 4.33 -7.82
CA ASN A 31 -27.43 5.22 -6.69
C ASN A 31 -26.17 5.53 -5.85
N TYR A 32 -25.28 4.54 -5.65
CA TYR A 32 -24.02 4.75 -4.95
C TYR A 32 -23.06 5.63 -5.75
N ASN A 33 -22.97 5.42 -7.06
CA ASN A 33 -22.14 6.20 -7.98
C ASN A 33 -22.54 7.67 -8.05
N GLN A 34 -23.83 7.95 -7.94
CA GLN A 34 -24.38 9.30 -7.89
C GLN A 34 -24.33 9.92 -6.49
N GLY A 35 -24.03 9.11 -5.45
CA GLY A 35 -24.05 9.55 -4.06
C GLY A 35 -25.45 9.76 -3.48
N THR A 36 -26.51 9.31 -4.17
CA THR A 36 -27.90 9.42 -3.68
C THR A 36 -28.21 8.42 -2.58
N ARG A 37 -27.42 7.36 -2.47
CA ARG A 37 -27.47 6.38 -1.38
C ARG A 37 -26.06 6.01 -0.93
N THR A 38 -25.95 5.66 0.35
CA THR A 38 -24.72 5.12 0.94
C THR A 38 -24.82 3.59 1.04
N PRO A 39 -23.77 2.83 0.68
CA PRO A 39 -23.73 1.39 0.91
C PRO A 39 -23.94 1.05 2.39
N LYS A 40 -24.81 0.06 2.65
CA LYS A 40 -25.01 -0.50 4.00
C LYS A 40 -23.98 -1.60 4.28
N LYS A 41 -23.87 -2.05 5.53
CA LYS A 41 -22.86 -3.01 6.02
C LYS A 41 -22.52 -4.15 5.04
N GLU A 42 -23.48 -4.96 4.61
CA GLU A 42 -23.21 -6.05 3.64
C GLU A 42 -22.61 -5.52 2.32
N ASN A 43 -23.29 -4.60 1.64
CA ASN A 43 -22.85 -4.08 0.34
C ASN A 43 -21.53 -3.30 0.45
N ALA A 44 -21.32 -2.57 1.55
CA ALA A 44 -20.10 -1.84 1.81
C ALA A 44 -18.93 -2.81 1.94
N LYS A 45 -19.12 -3.93 2.65
CA LYS A 45 -18.09 -4.97 2.77
C LYS A 45 -17.80 -5.62 1.41
N ILE A 46 -18.82 -6.02 0.66
CA ILE A 46 -18.66 -6.64 -0.66
C ILE A 46 -17.87 -5.72 -1.60
N LEU A 47 -18.23 -4.45 -1.64
CA LEU A 47 -17.57 -3.46 -2.50
C LEU A 47 -16.14 -3.14 -2.03
N ALA A 48 -15.92 -3.05 -0.72
CA ALA A 48 -14.60 -2.84 -0.13
C ALA A 48 -13.65 -4.00 -0.49
N ASP A 49 -14.12 -5.24 -0.30
CA ASP A 49 -13.38 -6.45 -0.66
C ASP A 49 -13.13 -6.51 -2.18
N TYR A 50 -14.13 -6.15 -3.00
CA TYR A 50 -14.03 -6.12 -4.46
C TYR A 50 -12.98 -5.12 -4.98
N PHE A 51 -12.92 -3.93 -4.39
CA PHE A 51 -11.98 -2.87 -4.79
C PHE A 51 -10.63 -2.95 -4.08
N GLY A 52 -10.45 -3.87 -3.13
CA GLY A 52 -9.21 -3.98 -2.36
C GLY A 52 -8.98 -2.82 -1.39
N VAL A 53 -10.03 -2.19 -0.88
CA VAL A 53 -9.94 -1.00 0.01
C VAL A 53 -10.72 -1.15 1.30
N SER A 54 -10.38 -0.39 2.34
CA SER A 54 -11.14 -0.41 3.60
C SER A 54 -12.59 0.06 3.45
N VAL A 55 -13.49 -0.48 4.30
CA VAL A 55 -14.88 0.00 4.37
C VAL A 55 -14.97 1.49 4.73
N PRO A 56 -14.22 2.02 5.73
CA PRO A 56 -14.18 3.45 5.99
C PRO A 56 -13.78 4.28 4.77
N TYR A 57 -12.77 3.86 4.01
CA TYR A 57 -12.35 4.54 2.80
C TYR A 57 -13.42 4.52 1.71
N LEU A 58 -14.01 3.36 1.44
CA LEU A 58 -15.12 3.24 0.47
C LEU A 58 -16.26 4.22 0.79
N LEU A 59 -16.55 4.39 2.08
CA LEU A 59 -17.62 5.26 2.57
C LEU A 59 -17.21 6.74 2.71
N GLY A 60 -15.94 7.09 2.47
CA GLY A 60 -15.42 8.46 2.61
C GLY A 60 -15.28 8.92 4.07
N LEU A 61 -15.12 7.99 5.01
CA LEU A 61 -14.91 8.26 6.44
C LEU A 61 -13.43 8.33 6.82
N ASP A 62 -12.55 7.85 5.95
CA ASP A 62 -11.10 7.82 6.10
C ASP A 62 -10.44 8.07 4.73
N ASP A 63 -9.28 8.72 4.73
CA ASP A 63 -8.46 8.97 3.54
C ASP A 63 -7.48 7.81 3.27
N ASN A 64 -7.32 6.87 4.21
CA ASN A 64 -6.45 5.70 4.07
C ASN A 64 -7.15 4.55 3.32
N PRO A 65 -6.75 4.23 2.07
CA PRO A 65 -7.38 3.17 1.28
C PRO A 65 -7.09 1.78 1.81
N ASN A 66 -6.04 1.61 2.62
CA ASN A 66 -5.54 0.29 3.02
C ASN A 66 -6.62 -0.53 3.73
N LEU A 67 -6.91 -1.71 3.20
CA LEU A 67 -7.69 -2.73 3.89
C LEU A 67 -7.07 -3.03 5.27
N ILE A 68 -7.72 -2.57 6.33
CA ILE A 68 -7.51 -3.15 7.65
C ILE A 68 -8.40 -4.38 7.67
N ASP A 69 -7.88 -5.53 7.25
CA ASP A 69 -8.59 -6.81 7.43
C ASP A 69 -8.58 -7.15 8.93
N PRO A 70 -9.73 -7.05 9.63
CA PRO A 70 -9.79 -7.42 11.05
C PRO A 70 -9.65 -8.94 11.26
N GLY A 71 -9.63 -9.75 10.19
CA GLY A 71 -9.48 -11.20 10.17
C GLY A 71 -8.14 -11.71 9.64
N ALA A 72 -7.23 -10.84 9.18
CA ALA A 72 -5.89 -11.26 8.77
C ALA A 72 -5.20 -11.90 9.99
N PRO A 73 -4.52 -13.06 9.83
CA PRO A 73 -3.82 -13.68 10.93
C PRO A 73 -2.86 -12.65 11.54
N LYS A 74 -3.08 -12.27 12.81
CA LYS A 74 -2.27 -11.29 13.55
C LYS A 74 -0.76 -11.55 13.44
N GLU A 75 -0.38 -12.81 13.22
CA GLU A 75 0.99 -13.24 12.99
C GLU A 75 1.64 -12.66 11.73
N ILE A 76 0.90 -12.42 10.65
CA ILE A 76 1.44 -11.87 9.39
C ILE A 76 1.64 -10.35 9.53
N LEU A 77 0.68 -9.66 10.17
CA LEU A 77 0.78 -8.22 10.44
C LEU A 77 1.96 -7.92 11.38
N ASN A 78 2.12 -8.72 12.44
CA ASN A 78 3.21 -8.56 13.40
C ASN A 78 4.58 -8.80 12.75
N LYS A 79 4.72 -9.81 11.86
CA LYS A 79 5.98 -10.05 11.14
C LYS A 79 6.35 -8.91 10.19
N LYS A 80 5.37 -8.31 9.52
CA LYS A 80 5.60 -7.15 8.64
C LYS A 80 6.04 -5.93 9.44
N GLU A 81 5.41 -5.71 10.59
CA GLU A 81 5.78 -4.62 11.50
C GLU A 81 7.18 -4.83 12.11
N GLU A 82 7.51 -6.05 12.51
CA GLU A 82 8.85 -6.45 12.97
C GLU A 82 9.91 -6.24 11.88
N LEU A 83 9.62 -6.59 10.62
CA LEU A 83 10.52 -6.40 9.50
C LEU A 83 10.74 -4.90 9.20
N ASN A 84 9.68 -4.10 9.25
CA ASN A 84 9.76 -2.65 9.08
C ASN A 84 10.56 -2.00 10.21
N GLN A 85 10.35 -2.41 11.46
CA GLN A 85 11.12 -1.93 12.61
C GLN A 85 12.59 -2.33 12.51
N LEU A 86 12.91 -3.53 12.02
CA LEU A 86 14.27 -3.97 11.77
C LEU A 86 14.93 -3.14 10.65
N MET A 87 14.23 -2.88 9.56
CA MET A 87 14.72 -2.01 8.47
C MET A 87 14.99 -0.59 8.96
N GLU A 88 14.06 0.01 9.69
CA GLU A 88 14.24 1.33 10.30
C GLU A 88 15.40 1.36 11.28
N THR A 89 15.60 0.28 12.04
CA THR A 89 16.74 0.15 12.95
C THR A 89 18.05 0.10 12.18
N ILE A 90 18.17 -0.74 11.15
CA ILE A 90 19.37 -0.87 10.32
C ILE A 90 19.76 0.49 9.70
N VAL A 91 18.77 1.21 9.15
CA VAL A 91 18.98 2.53 8.54
C VAL A 91 19.34 3.58 9.59
N LYS A 92 18.73 3.55 10.79
CA LYS A 92 18.97 4.54 11.86
C LYS A 92 20.23 4.26 12.69
N THR A 93 20.64 3.00 12.82
CA THR A 93 21.93 2.70 13.45
C THR A 93 23.02 3.24 12.56
N LYS A 94 23.66 4.30 13.04
CA LYS A 94 24.90 4.97 12.59
C LYS A 94 26.09 4.02 12.28
N ALA A 95 25.87 2.71 12.19
CA ALA A 95 26.83 1.69 11.79
C ALA A 95 27.23 1.84 10.32
N LEU A 96 26.29 2.20 9.43
CA LEU A 96 26.64 2.46 8.03
C LEU A 96 27.47 3.75 7.91
N ASP A 97 27.03 4.84 8.54
CA ASP A 97 27.80 6.09 8.60
C ASP A 97 29.18 5.88 9.24
N GLY A 98 29.25 5.15 10.35
CA GLY A 98 30.51 4.85 11.04
C GLY A 98 31.45 3.97 10.22
N TYR A 99 30.92 2.99 9.48
CA TYR A 99 31.71 2.15 8.57
C TYR A 99 32.19 2.93 7.34
N LEU A 100 31.35 3.79 6.77
CA LEU A 100 31.74 4.69 5.68
C LEU A 100 32.80 5.70 6.14
N GLN A 101 32.68 6.25 7.35
CA GLN A 101 33.68 7.13 7.96
C GLN A 101 35.02 6.40 8.21
N PHE A 102 34.95 5.14 8.66
CA PHE A 102 36.13 4.28 8.85
C PHE A 102 36.83 3.94 7.52
N LEU A 103 36.08 3.66 6.46
CA LEU A 103 36.63 3.42 5.12
C LEU A 103 37.29 4.68 4.54
N CYS A 104 36.70 5.86 4.75
CA CYS A 104 37.32 7.14 4.40
C CYS A 104 38.62 7.42 5.18
N TYR A 105 38.69 7.01 6.47
CA TYR A 105 39.89 7.17 7.29
C TYR A 105 41.05 6.24 6.88
N LYS A 106 40.78 5.15 6.16
CA LYS A 106 41.77 4.16 5.71
C LYS A 106 42.35 4.43 4.31
N ASP A 107 42.21 5.66 3.78
CA ASP A 107 42.74 6.10 2.47
C ASP A 107 42.18 5.34 1.25
N TYR A 108 40.99 4.74 1.38
CA TYR A 108 40.25 4.30 0.20
C TYR A 108 39.83 5.53 -0.61
N SER A 109 40.07 5.50 -1.93
CA SER A 109 39.64 6.54 -2.87
C SER A 109 38.19 6.95 -2.59
N SER A 110 37.92 8.26 -2.48
CA SER A 110 36.56 8.77 -2.23
C SER A 110 35.56 8.29 -3.29
N GLU A 111 36.04 7.95 -4.49
CA GLU A 111 35.23 7.38 -5.57
C GLU A 111 34.81 5.93 -5.27
N SER A 112 35.67 5.12 -4.66
CA SER A 112 35.33 3.74 -4.27
C SER A 112 34.31 3.72 -3.14
N VAL A 113 34.46 4.62 -2.15
CA VAL A 113 33.47 4.77 -1.07
C VAL A 113 32.15 5.28 -1.63
N SER A 114 32.18 6.29 -2.51
CA SER A 114 30.97 6.82 -3.15
C SER A 114 30.24 5.77 -3.99
N ARG A 115 30.97 4.92 -4.73
CA ARG A 115 30.38 3.79 -5.46
C ARG A 115 29.75 2.75 -4.54
N LEU A 116 30.40 2.42 -3.43
CA LEU A 116 29.85 1.49 -2.45
C LEU A 116 28.58 2.03 -1.81
N THR A 117 28.58 3.31 -1.42
CA THR A 117 27.40 4.01 -0.89
C THR A 117 26.26 4.00 -1.92
N GLN A 118 26.55 4.31 -3.18
CA GLN A 118 25.54 4.30 -4.24
C GLN A 118 24.98 2.90 -4.48
N LEU A 119 25.81 1.86 -4.51
CA LEU A 119 25.37 0.47 -4.65
C LEU A 119 24.46 0.03 -3.51
N ILE A 120 24.73 0.48 -2.29
CA ILE A 120 23.89 0.16 -1.12
C ILE A 120 22.53 0.86 -1.24
N TYR A 121 22.50 2.15 -1.58
CA TYR A 121 21.23 2.86 -1.81
C TYR A 121 20.43 2.28 -2.97
N ASP A 122 21.08 1.94 -4.09
CA ASP A 122 20.43 1.31 -5.24
C ASP A 122 19.86 -0.08 -4.89
N CYS A 123 20.52 -0.81 -3.99
CA CYS A 123 20.03 -2.10 -3.51
C CYS A 123 18.79 -1.92 -2.63
N LEU A 124 18.83 -0.96 -1.70
CA LEU A 124 17.70 -0.62 -0.83
C LEU A 124 16.49 -0.09 -1.62
N ASP A 125 16.71 0.75 -2.64
CA ASP A 125 15.63 1.25 -3.51
C ASP A 125 15.04 0.14 -4.39
N LYS A 126 15.85 -0.80 -4.89
CA LYS A 126 15.35 -1.98 -5.61
C LYS A 126 14.49 -2.90 -4.74
N GLU A 127 14.89 -3.14 -3.50
CA GLU A 127 14.07 -3.92 -2.55
C GLU A 127 12.76 -3.21 -2.23
N ARG A 128 12.79 -1.88 -2.08
CA ARG A 128 11.58 -1.06 -1.88
C ARG A 128 10.65 -1.07 -3.09
N SER A 129 11.18 -1.05 -4.31
CA SER A 129 10.39 -1.18 -5.54
C SER A 129 9.78 -2.57 -5.71
N ASN A 130 10.51 -3.65 -5.37
CA ASN A 130 9.98 -5.02 -5.45
C ASN A 130 8.81 -5.26 -4.47
N PHE A 131 8.77 -4.59 -3.32
CA PHE A 131 7.64 -4.66 -2.39
C PHE A 131 6.36 -3.97 -2.91
N ASN A 132 6.50 -3.01 -3.84
CA ASN A 132 5.37 -2.28 -4.43
C ASN A 132 4.75 -2.98 -5.65
N TYR A 133 5.36 -4.04 -6.18
CA TYR A 133 4.79 -4.80 -7.30
C TYR A 133 4.06 -6.09 -6.89
N GLU A 134 4.18 -6.54 -5.64
CA GLU A 134 3.33 -7.63 -5.11
C GLU A 134 1.98 -7.14 -4.55
N ASN A 135 1.70 -5.83 -4.62
CA ASN A 135 0.44 -5.22 -4.20
C ASN A 135 -0.25 -4.38 -5.29
N ALA A 136 -0.01 -4.69 -6.58
CA ALA A 136 -0.71 -4.08 -7.71
C ALA A 136 -1.51 -5.12 -8.51
#